data_AF-A0A285CM76-F1
#
_entry.id   AF-A0A285CM76-F1
#
_cell.length_a   1.000
_cell.length_b   1.000
_cell.length_c   1.000
_cell.angle_alpha   90.00
_cell.angle_beta   90.00
_cell.angle_gamma   90.00
#
_symmetry.space_group_name_H-M   'P 1'
#
loop_
_entity.id
_entity.type
_entity.pdbx_description
1 polymer ?
#
loop_
_entity_poly.entity_id
_entity_poly.type
_entity_poly.pdbx_seq_one_letter_code
_entity_poly.pdbx_strand_id
1 'polypeptide(L)'
;MLSLIIKGLVTFFSAYVFILLFPAPTPFRIEEFIGECILNPAEFLASMLSFLFGFLCLGNLITEIITMFRHKAQKRRNEMIIPLISIVSISVLFQFGFWQIVIFYGFGIFYGMMSLREKTVHGG
;
A
#
# COMPACT_ATOMS: atom_id res chain seq x y z
N MET A 1 -0.44 10.44 -15.63
CA MET A 1 0.84 10.54 -14.88
C MET A 1 0.69 11.24 -13.53
N LEU A 2 0.23 12.50 -13.46
CA LEU A 2 0.10 13.22 -12.17
C LEU A 2 -0.73 12.45 -11.12
N SER A 3 -1.88 11.89 -11.51
CA SER A 3 -2.72 11.07 -10.61
C SER A 3 -1.97 9.84 -10.06
N LEU A 4 -1.16 9.15 -10.87
CA LEU A 4 -0.36 8.01 -10.40
C LEU A 4 0.72 8.43 -9.40
N ILE A 5 1.36 9.57 -9.63
CA ILE A 5 2.38 10.12 -8.72
C ILE A 5 1.72 10.47 -7.38
N ILE A 6 0.57 11.15 -7.40
CA ILE A 6 -0.18 11.48 -6.19
C ILE A 6 -0.58 10.20 -5.44
N LYS A 7 -1.11 9.19 -6.13
CA LYS A 7 -1.46 7.91 -5.51
C LYS A 7 -0.24 7.20 -4.90
N GLY A 8 0.89 7.23 -5.61
CA GLY A 8 2.16 6.67 -5.11
C GLY A 8 2.64 7.38 -3.83
N LEU A 9 2.61 8.72 -3.82
CA LEU A 9 2.95 9.50 -2.63
C LEU A 9 2.00 9.23 -1.48
N VAL A 10 0.69 9.24 -1.71
CA VAL A 10 -0.32 8.93 -0.68
C VAL A 10 -0.10 7.53 -0.12
N THR A 11 0.16 6.54 -0.98
CA THR A 11 0.47 5.17 -0.56
C THR A 11 1.72 5.12 0.31
N PHE A 12 2.80 5.80 -0.10
CA PHE A 12 4.05 5.85 0.64
C PHE A 12 3.91 6.48 2.02
N PHE A 13 3.32 7.68 2.09
CA PHE A 13 3.10 8.37 3.36
C PHE A 13 2.15 7.60 4.26
N SER A 14 1.09 7.01 3.71
CA SER A 14 0.15 6.19 4.48
C SER A 14 0.81 4.94 5.05
N ALA A 15 1.64 4.24 4.26
CA ALA A 15 2.41 3.10 4.73
C ALA A 15 3.43 3.50 5.81
N TYR A 16 4.10 4.64 5.64
CA TYR A 16 5.03 5.16 6.64
C TYR A 16 4.34 5.48 7.97
N VAL A 17 3.22 6.20 7.92
CA VAL A 17 2.42 6.52 9.11
C VAL A 17 1.87 5.25 9.77
N PHE A 18 1.43 4.28 8.97
CA PHE A 18 1.02 2.97 9.49
C PHE A 18 2.16 2.28 10.24
N ILE A 19 3.35 2.19 9.66
CA ILE A 19 4.50 1.55 10.33
C ILE A 19 4.87 2.29 11.63
N LEU A 20 4.82 3.62 11.61
CA LEU A 20 5.22 4.45 12.75
C LEU A 20 4.25 4.33 13.94
N LEU A 21 2.95 4.28 13.66
CA LEU A 21 1.90 4.33 14.68
C LEU A 21 1.35 2.95 15.05
N PHE A 22 1.58 1.93 14.24
CA PHE A 22 1.01 0.61 14.52
C PHE A 22 1.76 -0.03 15.71
N PRO A 23 1.05 -0.34 16.81
CA PRO A 23 1.66 -0.93 17.98
C PRO A 23 2.14 -2.34 17.60
N ALA A 24 3.43 -2.52 17.38
CA ALA A 24 4.02 -3.79 16.99
C ALA A 24 5.30 -3.99 17.79
N PRO A 25 5.20 -4.54 19.02
CA PRO A 25 6.36 -4.78 19.85
C PRO A 25 7.37 -5.67 19.10
N THR A 26 8.66 -5.40 19.31
CA THR A 26 9.76 -6.19 18.75
C THR A 26 10.60 -6.77 19.90
N PRO A 27 10.59 -8.10 20.12
CA PRO A 27 9.89 -9.15 19.38
C PRO A 27 8.36 -9.11 19.55
N PHE A 28 7.62 -9.61 18.56
CA PHE A 28 6.15 -9.61 18.60
C PHE A 28 5.64 -10.52 19.72
N ARG A 29 4.92 -9.92 20.68
CA ARG A 29 4.24 -10.61 21.77
C ARG A 29 2.79 -10.15 21.81
N ILE A 30 1.87 -11.11 21.79
CA ILE A 30 0.45 -10.81 21.61
C ILE A 30 -0.16 -10.13 22.85
N GLU A 31 0.34 -10.44 24.04
CA GLU A 31 -0.12 -9.81 25.29
C GLU A 31 0.25 -8.33 25.32
N GLU A 32 1.47 -8.00 24.90
CA GLU A 32 1.97 -6.63 24.81
C GLU A 32 1.26 -5.84 23.70
N PHE A 33 1.01 -6.48 22.54
CA PHE A 33 0.22 -5.90 21.46
C PHE A 33 -1.18 -5.49 21.92
N ILE A 34 -1.90 -6.41 22.59
CA ILE A 34 -3.25 -6.14 23.10
C ILE A 34 -3.19 -5.02 24.15
N GLY A 35 -2.17 -5.05 25.02
CA GLY A 35 -1.92 -3.99 25.99
C GLY A 35 -1.77 -2.61 25.34
N GLU A 36 -0.90 -2.48 24.33
CA GLU A 36 -0.70 -1.22 23.62
C GLU A 36 -1.93 -0.76 22.85
N CYS A 37 -2.69 -1.66 22.23
CA CYS A 37 -3.96 -1.31 21.59
C CYS A 37 -4.98 -0.70 22.57
N ILE A 38 -5.01 -1.20 23.81
CA ILE A 38 -5.92 -0.70 24.86
C ILE A 38 -5.39 0.62 25.45
N LEU A 39 -4.08 0.74 25.65
CA LEU A 39 -3.45 1.92 26.26
C LEU A 39 -3.35 3.11 25.30
N ASN A 40 -3.10 2.87 24.01
CA ASN A 40 -2.93 3.88 22.96
C ASN A 40 -3.96 3.72 21.83
N PRO A 41 -5.27 3.78 22.12
CA PRO A 41 -6.31 3.50 21.13
C PRO A 41 -6.32 4.51 19.98
N ALA A 42 -5.90 5.76 20.23
CA ALA A 42 -5.83 6.80 19.21
C ALA A 42 -4.76 6.50 18.15
N GLU A 43 -3.57 6.05 18.57
CA GLU A 43 -2.48 5.69 17.66
C GLU A 43 -2.85 4.47 16.83
N PHE A 44 -3.44 3.46 17.47
CA PHE A 44 -3.96 2.29 16.78
C PHE A 44 -5.00 2.68 15.73
N LEU A 45 -6.01 3.50 16.08
CA LEU A 45 -7.02 3.95 15.13
C LEU A 45 -6.42 4.77 13.98
N ALA A 46 -5.50 5.69 14.27
CA ALA A 46 -4.81 6.46 13.25
C ALA A 46 -4.02 5.55 12.30
N SER A 47 -3.29 4.57 12.82
CA SER A 47 -2.55 3.59 12.03
C SER A 47 -3.49 2.79 11.12
N MET A 48 -4.65 2.34 11.62
CA MET A 48 -5.63 1.58 10.86
C MET A 48 -6.32 2.40 9.77
N LEU A 49 -6.58 3.69 10.03
CA LEU A 49 -7.09 4.61 9.01
C LEU A 49 -6.03 4.85 7.92
N SER A 50 -4.78 5.10 8.31
CA SER A 50 -3.67 5.22 7.36
C SER A 50 -3.49 3.95 6.53
N PHE A 51 -3.58 2.77 7.16
CA PHE A 51 -3.62 1.49 6.47
C PHE A 51 -4.75 1.47 5.43
N LEU A 52 -5.99 1.80 5.85
CA LEU A 52 -7.17 1.72 4.99
C LEU A 52 -7.06 2.64 3.75
N PHE A 53 -6.73 3.90 3.95
CA PHE A 53 -6.52 4.84 2.84
C PHE A 53 -5.36 4.42 1.95
N GLY A 54 -4.27 3.98 2.56
CA GLY A 54 -3.06 3.58 1.86
C GLY A 54 -3.26 2.34 0.99
N PHE A 55 -3.85 1.26 1.50
CA PHE A 55 -4.01 0.01 0.75
C PHE A 55 -5.02 0.17 -0.39
N LEU A 56 -6.10 0.94 -0.20
CA LEU A 56 -7.07 1.26 -1.26
C LEU A 56 -6.40 2.01 -2.41
N CYS A 57 -5.55 2.99 -2.06
CA CYS A 57 -4.76 3.75 -3.02
C CYS A 57 -3.77 2.85 -3.77
N LEU A 58 -3.09 1.96 -3.05
CA LEU A 58 -2.16 0.98 -3.60
C LEU A 58 -2.85 0.03 -4.59
N GLY A 59 -3.99 -0.57 -4.25
CA GLY A 59 -4.67 -1.48 -5.17
C GLY A 59 -5.21 -0.78 -6.42
N ASN A 60 -5.67 0.48 -6.29
CA ASN A 60 -6.01 1.30 -7.45
C ASN A 60 -4.79 1.58 -8.34
N LEU A 61 -3.64 1.90 -7.73
CA LEU A 61 -2.39 2.13 -8.43
C LEU A 61 -1.91 0.86 -9.16
N ILE A 62 -1.98 -0.31 -8.51
CA ILE A 62 -1.65 -1.61 -9.12
C ILE A 62 -2.55 -1.89 -10.32
N THR A 63 -3.87 -1.68 -10.16
CA THR A 63 -4.85 -1.90 -11.23
C THR A 63 -4.53 -1.04 -12.45
N GLU A 64 -4.26 0.25 -12.24
CA GLU A 64 -3.93 1.19 -13.33
C GLU A 64 -2.60 0.87 -14.00
N ILE A 65 -1.58 0.48 -13.24
CA ILE A 65 -0.29 0.06 -13.80
C ILE A 65 -0.50 -1.16 -14.71
N ILE A 66 -1.24 -2.18 -14.24
CA ILE A 66 -1.47 -3.40 -15.02
C ILE A 66 -2.31 -3.12 -16.28
N THR A 67 -3.35 -2.29 -16.18
CA THR A 67 -4.16 -1.93 -17.37
C THR A 67 -3.34 -1.16 -18.40
N MET A 68 -2.45 -0.25 -17.98
CA MET A 68 -1.52 0.43 -18.88
C MET A 68 -0.58 -0.54 -19.58
N PHE A 69 -0.02 -1.51 -18.85
CA PHE A 69 0.81 -2.56 -19.47
C PHE A 69 0.02 -3.42 -20.47
N ARG A 70 -1.26 -3.72 -20.18
CA ARG A 70 -2.10 -4.56 -21.04
C ARG A 70 -2.50 -3.90 -22.35
N HIS A 71 -2.77 -2.59 -22.34
CA HIS A 71 -3.30 -1.90 -23.52
C HIS A 71 -2.28 -1.58 -24.62
N LYS A 72 -0.98 -1.94 -24.47
CA LYS A 72 0.09 -1.76 -25.50
C LYS A 72 0.17 -0.37 -26.16
N ALA A 73 -0.56 0.63 -25.67
CA ALA A 73 -0.68 1.94 -26.28
C ALA A 73 0.52 2.80 -25.89
N GLN A 74 1.51 2.80 -26.77
CA GLN A 74 2.49 3.87 -26.91
C GLN A 74 3.28 4.18 -25.62
N LYS A 75 4.12 3.22 -25.21
CA LYS A 75 5.16 3.36 -24.17
C LYS A 75 5.89 4.71 -24.30
N ARG A 76 5.53 5.69 -23.47
CA ARG A 76 6.47 6.74 -23.08
C ARG A 76 7.38 6.14 -22.03
N ARG A 77 8.69 6.18 -22.25
CA ARG A 77 9.74 5.72 -21.31
C ARG A 77 9.50 6.18 -19.86
N ASN A 78 8.86 7.33 -19.68
CA ASN A 78 8.52 7.89 -18.37
C ASN A 78 7.47 7.09 -17.58
N GLU A 79 6.63 6.27 -18.21
CA GLU A 79 5.58 5.51 -17.50
C GLU A 79 6.14 4.27 -16.78
N MET A 80 7.32 3.77 -17.20
CA MET A 80 8.02 2.68 -16.50
C MET A 80 8.72 3.12 -15.21
N ILE A 81 8.86 4.43 -14.99
CA ILE A 81 9.52 4.96 -13.78
C ILE A 81 8.64 4.72 -12.54
N ILE A 82 7.31 4.80 -12.69
CA ILE A 82 6.36 4.68 -11.58
C ILE A 82 6.41 3.29 -10.90
N PRO A 83 6.30 2.15 -11.62
CA PRO A 83 6.43 0.85 -10.97
C PRO A 83 7.82 0.65 -10.35
N LEU A 84 8.87 1.23 -10.93
CA LEU A 84 10.22 1.17 -10.37
C LEU A 84 10.31 1.93 -9.03
N ILE A 85 9.72 3.13 -8.95
CA ILE A 85 9.61 3.92 -7.72
C ILE A 85 8.81 3.16 -6.66
N SER A 86 7.70 2.49 -7.04
CA SER A 86 6.92 1.69 -6.11
C SER A 86 7.74 0.54 -5.51
N ILE A 87 8.56 -0.16 -6.30
CA ILE A 87 9.45 -1.22 -5.80
C ILE A 87 10.52 -0.66 -4.85
N VAL A 88 11.13 0.48 -5.20
CA VAL A 88 12.11 1.15 -4.34
C VAL A 88 11.46 1.57 -3.02
N SER A 89 10.23 2.11 -3.06
CA SER A 89 9.52 2.53 -1.86
C SER A 89 9.21 1.37 -0.91
N ILE A 90 8.85 0.20 -1.44
CA ILE A 90 8.68 -1.03 -0.65
C ILE A 90 10.00 -1.36 0.06
N SER A 91 11.10 -1.36 -0.69
CA SER A 91 12.42 -1.75 -0.19
C SER A 91 12.90 -0.84 0.95
N VAL A 92 12.63 0.47 0.86
CA VAL A 92 12.95 1.43 1.92
C VAL A 92 12.08 1.19 3.15
N LEU A 93 10.76 1.10 2.98
CA LEU A 93 9.84 0.93 4.11
C LEU A 93 10.00 -0.40 4.84
N PHE A 94 10.42 -1.44 4.12
CA PHE A 94 10.66 -2.77 4.68
C PHE A 94 11.74 -2.79 5.78
N GLN A 95 12.67 -1.82 5.76
CA GLN A 95 13.68 -1.68 6.81
C GLN A 95 13.10 -1.17 8.14
N PHE A 96 11.93 -0.52 8.12
CA PHE A 96 11.30 0.04 9.31
C PHE A 96 10.29 -0.89 9.97
N GLY A 97 9.63 -1.75 9.20
CA GLY A 97 8.60 -2.65 9.72
C GLY A 97 8.28 -3.78 8.77
N PHE A 98 8.92 -4.94 8.97
CA PHE A 98 8.76 -6.12 8.12
C PHE A 98 7.29 -6.58 8.08
N TRP A 99 6.71 -6.86 9.25
CA TRP A 99 5.36 -7.41 9.35
C TRP A 99 4.30 -6.43 8.84
N GLN A 100 4.45 -5.15 9.18
CA GLN A 100 3.56 -4.08 8.76
C GLN A 100 3.56 -3.95 7.23
N ILE A 101 4.73 -3.96 6.58
CA ILE A 101 4.83 -3.86 5.13
C ILE A 101 4.25 -5.08 4.43
N VAL A 102 4.52 -6.28 4.94
CA VAL A 102 3.96 -7.52 4.37
C VAL A 102 2.43 -7.48 4.39
N ILE A 103 1.84 -7.05 5.50
CA ILE A 103 0.38 -6.91 5.63
C ILE A 103 -0.13 -5.82 4.67
N PHE A 104 0.44 -4.61 4.72
CA PHE A 104 0.01 -3.47 3.90
C PHE A 104 0.05 -3.77 2.40
N TYR A 105 1.20 -4.24 1.89
CA TYR A 105 1.34 -4.54 0.47
C TYR A 105 0.62 -5.81 0.07
N GLY A 106 0.56 -6.82 0.94
CA GLY A 106 -0.22 -8.03 0.71
C GLY A 106 -1.69 -7.71 0.43
N PHE A 107 -2.35 -7.00 1.36
CA PHE A 107 -3.74 -6.58 1.17
C PHE A 107 -3.93 -5.65 -0.03
N GLY A 108 -3.01 -4.71 -0.25
CA GLY A 108 -3.08 -3.80 -1.41
C GLY A 108 -2.97 -4.54 -2.75
N ILE A 109 -2.10 -5.55 -2.87
CA ILE A 109 -1.96 -6.38 -4.07
C ILE A 109 -3.22 -7.21 -4.30
N PHE A 110 -3.73 -7.88 -3.26
CA PHE A 110 -4.96 -8.66 -3.36
C PHE A 110 -6.14 -7.78 -3.81
N TYR A 111 -6.31 -6.61 -3.18
CA TYR A 111 -7.35 -5.66 -3.57
C TYR A 111 -7.18 -5.17 -5.01
N GLY A 112 -5.95 -4.84 -5.43
CA GLY A 112 -5.67 -4.44 -6.81
C GLY A 112 -6.00 -5.52 -7.84
N MET A 113 -5.68 -6.78 -7.55
CA MET A 113 -6.04 -7.90 -8.42
C MET A 113 -7.56 -8.10 -8.52
N MET A 114 -8.27 -7.96 -7.40
CA MET A 114 -9.73 -8.08 -7.37
C MET A 114 -10.39 -6.95 -8.17
N SER A 115 -9.95 -5.71 -7.97
CA SER A 115 -10.44 -4.54 -8.71
C SER A 115 -10.13 -4.65 -10.21
N LEU A 116 -8.95 -5.16 -10.57
CA LEU A 116 -8.61 -5.46 -11.96
C LEU A 116 -9.59 -6.47 -12.56
N ARG A 117 -9.84 -7.59 -11.88
CA ARG A 117 -10.78 -8.61 -12.37
C ARG A 117 -12.16 -8.02 -12.64
N GLU A 118 -12.71 -7.24 -11.72
CA GLU A 118 -14.01 -6.57 -11.88
C GLU A 118 -14.05 -5.67 -13.13
N LYS A 119 -13.04 -4.80 -13.29
CA LYS A 119 -12.94 -3.91 -14.46
C LYS A 119 -12.85 -4.67 -15.79
N THR A 120 -12.19 -5.83 -15.79
CA THR A 120 -12.08 -6.64 -17.01
C THR A 120 -13.35 -7.40 -17.38
N VAL A 121 -14.22 -7.69 -16.40
CA VAL A 121 -15.49 -8.39 -16.62
C VAL A 121 -16.60 -7.45 -17.11
N HIS A 122 -16.59 -6.18 -16.66
CA HIS A 122 -17.64 -5.20 -17.00
C HIS A 122 -17.23 -4.16 -18.05
N GLY A 123 -15.94 -4.11 -18.43
CA GLY A 123 -15.38 -3.15 -19.38
C GLY A 123 -15.01 -3.72 -20.75
N GLY A 124 -15.75 -4.74 -21.20
CA GLY A 124 -15.65 -5.33 -22.54
C GLY A 124 -16.76 -4.84 -23.45
#